data_AF-A0A9D1SUZ8-F1
#
_entry.id   AF-A0A9D1SUZ8-F1
#
_cell.length_a   1.000
_cell.length_b   1.000
_cell.length_c   1.000
_cell.angle_alpha   90.00
_cell.angle_beta   90.00
_cell.angle_gamma   90.00
#
_symmetry.space_group_name_H-M   'P 1'
#
loop_
_entity.id
_entity.type
_entity.pdbx_description
1 polymer ?
#
loop_
_entity_poly.entity_id
_entity_poly.type
_entity_poly.pdbx_seq_one_letter_code
_entity_poly.pdbx_strand_id
1 'polypeptide(L)'
;MRKNAAEAPTPGNTRRKDDMSEESRFDIKIREDRIGRYFRKYLDEMVFAELTDDFMKKSSAGEALRGVPVPLRKKDVGGFAGGEDVSMAVVAENMTWVMGSDPHFAYVEDYVKILKALYGGDMSRIMSREGSEAAEKGDMDSACIHFRAALCADPGSLDGMYGCARACRTMYLAGESEEYIGRFKAEALDWFEILTVVHPDFAQGYYYLGYAYLNMGLYKKTEITWKSFIKLSKEGKDKVEIETRLEQLKEPLQVEEGCNHIMAGRYEEGIALLEPFLSSRFKGWWPLHYYLGVACEMTGRRDEAIAEFTETLRLNGSHLETMEELLAIYEAEGDEANVEKFSRKIEMIRLAMEADHSASMEEIRREDERLMREKPGMLEPEVIDAEAEAGRAPVEVGFSDRVKK
;
A
#
# COMPACT_ATOMS: atom_id res chain seq x y z
N MET A 1 -47.68 -27.88 -47.90
CA MET A 1 -46.58 -28.37 -47.04
C MET A 1 -45.31 -27.62 -47.37
N ARG A 2 -44.96 -26.63 -46.53
CA ARG A 2 -43.65 -25.99 -46.36
C ARG A 2 -43.81 -25.15 -45.08
N LYS A 3 -43.18 -25.58 -43.98
CA LYS A 3 -43.13 -24.84 -42.72
C LYS A 3 -41.77 -24.13 -42.65
N ASN A 4 -41.83 -22.84 -42.35
CA ASN A 4 -40.70 -21.97 -42.05
C ASN A 4 -39.93 -22.48 -40.83
N ALA A 5 -38.61 -22.59 -40.94
CA ALA A 5 -37.71 -22.68 -39.80
C ALA A 5 -37.23 -21.26 -39.48
N ALA A 6 -37.56 -20.78 -38.28
CA ALA A 6 -37.00 -19.55 -37.72
C ALA A 6 -35.65 -19.88 -37.09
N GLU A 7 -34.60 -19.16 -37.50
CA GLU A 7 -33.27 -19.22 -36.91
C GLU A 7 -33.31 -18.65 -35.48
N ALA A 8 -32.73 -19.38 -34.53
CA ALA A 8 -32.55 -18.93 -33.16
C ALA A 8 -31.36 -17.96 -33.07
N PRO A 9 -31.44 -16.85 -32.31
CA PRO A 9 -30.34 -15.93 -32.16
C PRO A 9 -29.21 -16.55 -31.32
N THR A 10 -28.00 -16.48 -31.84
CA THR A 10 -26.75 -16.81 -31.15
C THR A 10 -26.59 -15.93 -29.89
N PRO A 11 -26.20 -16.49 -28.74
CA PRO A 11 -25.98 -15.69 -27.54
C PRO A 11 -24.76 -14.78 -27.76
N GLY A 12 -25.04 -13.48 -27.90
CA GLY A 12 -24.05 -12.42 -27.90
C GLY A 12 -23.31 -12.38 -26.57
N ASN A 13 -22.00 -12.23 -26.70
CA ASN A 13 -21.02 -12.05 -25.65
C ASN A 13 -21.35 -10.83 -24.76
N THR A 14 -22.14 -11.03 -23.71
CA THR A 14 -22.23 -10.09 -22.59
C THR A 14 -21.09 -10.41 -21.63
N ARG A 15 -19.93 -9.75 -21.81
CA ARG A 15 -18.89 -9.69 -20.79
C ARG A 15 -19.51 -9.14 -19.51
N ARG A 16 -19.64 -9.99 -18.49
CA ARG A 16 -19.89 -9.55 -17.12
C ARG A 16 -18.69 -8.74 -16.66
N LYS A 17 -18.95 -7.71 -15.86
CA LYS A 17 -17.98 -6.75 -15.34
C LYS A 17 -17.07 -7.30 -14.22
N ASP A 18 -17.15 -8.60 -13.91
CA ASP A 18 -16.54 -9.23 -12.73
C ASP A 18 -15.78 -10.51 -13.09
N ASP A 19 -14.86 -10.43 -14.04
CA ASP A 19 -13.89 -11.51 -14.31
C ASP A 19 -12.48 -10.90 -14.39
N MET A 20 -12.04 -10.38 -13.25
CA MET A 20 -10.67 -9.95 -13.04
C MET A 20 -9.84 -11.22 -12.81
N SER A 21 -9.00 -11.60 -13.78
CA SER A 21 -8.08 -12.74 -13.66
C SER A 21 -7.21 -12.60 -12.40
N GLU A 22 -6.71 -13.70 -11.82
CA GLU A 22 -5.80 -13.62 -10.66
C GLU A 22 -4.60 -12.70 -10.92
N GLU A 23 -4.12 -12.65 -12.16
CA GLU A 23 -3.07 -11.74 -12.63
C GLU A 23 -3.42 -10.26 -12.47
N SER A 24 -4.67 -9.88 -12.73
CA SER A 24 -5.12 -8.49 -12.60
C SER A 24 -5.14 -7.99 -11.15
N ARG A 25 -5.09 -8.89 -10.15
CA ARG A 25 -5.02 -8.50 -8.72
C ARG A 25 -3.63 -8.02 -8.32
N PHE A 26 -2.58 -8.43 -9.02
CA PHE A 26 -1.20 -8.09 -8.68
C PHE A 26 -0.42 -7.37 -9.77
N ASP A 27 -0.97 -7.25 -10.99
CA ASP A 27 -0.38 -6.39 -12.02
C ASP A 27 -0.43 -4.92 -11.58
N ILE A 28 0.76 -4.37 -11.30
CA ILE A 28 0.94 -3.00 -10.83
C ILE A 28 0.42 -1.95 -11.82
N LYS A 29 0.30 -2.30 -13.10
CA LYS A 29 -0.18 -1.41 -14.16
C LYS A 29 -1.71 -1.28 -14.20
N ILE A 30 -2.44 -2.06 -13.40
CA ILE A 30 -3.91 -2.12 -13.43
C ILE A 30 -4.51 -1.93 -12.04
N ARG A 31 -3.84 -2.42 -10.99
CA ARG A 31 -4.31 -2.28 -9.61
C ARG A 31 -4.29 -0.83 -9.14
N GLU A 32 -5.03 -0.55 -8.06
CA GLU A 32 -4.95 0.76 -7.40
C GLU A 32 -3.50 1.08 -6.98
N ASP A 33 -3.05 2.29 -7.30
CA ASP A 33 -1.74 2.80 -6.90
C ASP A 33 -1.87 3.81 -5.74
N ARG A 34 -1.71 3.30 -4.52
CA ARG A 34 -1.92 4.09 -3.29
C ARG A 34 -0.77 5.04 -3.01
N ILE A 35 0.43 4.68 -3.46
CA ILE A 35 1.70 5.35 -3.10
C ILE A 35 2.30 6.17 -4.26
N GLY A 36 1.83 6.03 -5.50
CA GLY A 36 2.35 6.74 -6.67
C GLY A 36 2.45 8.25 -6.51
N ARG A 37 1.52 8.85 -5.76
CA ARG A 37 1.51 10.29 -5.43
C ARG A 37 2.82 10.78 -4.80
N TYR A 38 3.50 9.93 -4.01
CA TYR A 38 4.75 10.30 -3.34
C TYR A 38 5.97 10.28 -4.27
N PHE A 39 5.84 9.66 -5.44
CA PHE A 39 6.89 9.58 -6.46
C PHE A 39 6.68 10.57 -7.62
N ARG A 40 5.54 11.26 -7.66
CA ARG A 40 5.22 12.21 -8.73
C ARG A 40 6.27 13.32 -8.88
N LYS A 41 6.83 13.80 -7.76
CA LYS A 41 7.93 14.78 -7.73
C LYS A 41 9.12 14.42 -8.66
N TYR A 42 9.36 13.14 -8.93
CA TYR A 42 10.41 12.70 -9.84
C TYR A 42 10.05 12.82 -11.32
N LEU A 43 8.75 12.82 -11.64
CA LEU A 43 8.25 13.06 -13.00
C LEU A 43 8.34 14.55 -13.36
N ASP A 44 8.28 15.44 -12.38
CA ASP A 44 8.42 16.89 -12.58
C ASP A 44 9.79 17.28 -13.12
N GLU A 45 10.80 16.43 -12.93
CA GLU A 45 12.15 16.61 -13.48
C GLU A 45 12.28 16.12 -14.92
N MET A 46 11.23 15.49 -15.47
CA MET A 46 11.25 14.88 -16.80
C MET A 46 10.66 15.82 -17.87
N VAL A 47 11.22 15.73 -19.07
CA VAL A 47 10.74 16.28 -20.33
C VAL A 47 10.61 15.11 -21.30
N PHE A 48 9.58 15.12 -22.13
CA PHE A 48 9.29 14.05 -23.06
C PHE A 48 9.55 14.52 -24.49
N ALA A 49 10.48 13.86 -25.18
CA ALA A 49 10.89 14.21 -26.54
C ALA A 49 10.74 13.01 -27.48
N GLU A 50 10.43 13.26 -28.75
CA GLU A 50 10.52 12.23 -29.78
C GLU A 50 11.94 12.12 -30.32
N LEU A 51 12.42 10.90 -30.55
CA LEU A 51 13.75 10.67 -31.10
C LEU A 51 13.74 10.76 -32.63
N THR A 52 14.81 11.29 -33.21
CA THR A 52 14.98 11.35 -34.67
C THR A 52 15.15 9.96 -35.28
N ASP A 53 14.76 9.82 -36.55
CA ASP A 53 14.92 8.57 -37.31
C ASP A 53 16.37 8.05 -37.33
N ASP A 54 17.35 8.95 -37.35
CA ASP A 54 18.76 8.59 -37.38
C ASP A 54 19.29 8.08 -36.05
N PHE A 55 18.78 8.58 -34.93
CA PHE A 55 19.08 8.02 -33.61
C PHE A 55 18.43 6.65 -33.44
N MET A 56 17.18 6.49 -33.86
CA MET A 56 16.46 5.21 -33.78
C MET A 56 17.19 4.09 -34.54
N LYS A 57 17.73 4.36 -35.74
CA LYS A 57 18.49 3.38 -36.54
C LYS A 57 19.78 2.90 -35.88
N LYS A 58 20.38 3.71 -35.00
CA LYS A 58 21.62 3.37 -34.29
C LYS A 58 21.37 2.55 -33.01
N SER A 59 20.14 2.55 -32.51
CA SER A 59 19.74 1.84 -31.29
C SER A 59 19.25 0.42 -31.59
N SER A 60 19.53 -0.53 -30.70
CA SER A 60 18.97 -1.89 -30.78
C SER A 60 17.46 -1.94 -30.53
N ALA A 61 16.86 -0.89 -29.97
CA ALA A 61 15.40 -0.75 -29.85
C ALA A 61 14.72 -0.42 -31.20
N GLY A 62 15.45 0.18 -32.15
CA GLY A 62 15.00 0.39 -33.53
C GLY A 62 13.61 1.01 -33.64
N GLU A 63 12.72 0.34 -34.39
CA GLU A 63 11.34 0.78 -34.63
C GLU A 63 10.47 0.86 -33.37
N ALA A 64 10.83 0.19 -32.26
CA ALA A 64 10.05 0.24 -31.02
C ALA A 64 10.00 1.65 -30.39
N LEU A 65 10.94 2.53 -30.75
CA LEU A 65 10.99 3.93 -30.30
C LEU A 65 10.07 4.86 -31.10
N ARG A 66 9.52 4.41 -32.23
CA ARG A 66 8.78 5.29 -33.16
C ARG A 66 7.45 5.73 -32.55
N GLY A 67 7.27 7.04 -32.42
CA GLY A 67 6.06 7.65 -31.85
C GLY A 67 5.90 7.41 -30.35
N VAL A 68 6.98 6.96 -29.68
CA VAL A 68 7.02 6.80 -28.22
C VAL A 68 7.78 7.99 -27.63
N PRO A 69 7.14 8.81 -26.79
CA PRO A 69 7.82 9.93 -26.14
C PRO A 69 8.91 9.39 -25.22
N VAL A 70 10.11 9.92 -25.32
CA VAL A 70 11.26 9.48 -24.54
C VAL A 70 11.51 10.44 -23.38
N PRO A 71 11.58 9.92 -22.13
CA PRO A 71 11.82 10.76 -20.97
C PRO A 71 13.30 11.16 -20.87
N LEU A 72 13.53 12.45 -20.75
CA LEU A 72 14.83 13.08 -20.51
C LEU A 72 14.73 13.94 -19.26
N ARG A 73 15.76 13.93 -18.41
CA ARG A 73 15.79 14.85 -17.27
C ARG A 73 16.06 16.26 -17.78
N LYS A 74 15.43 17.28 -17.17
CA LYS A 74 15.58 18.71 -17.54
C LYS A 74 17.05 19.15 -17.67
N LYS A 75 17.93 18.65 -16.81
CA LYS A 75 19.37 18.96 -16.83
C LYS A 75 20.10 18.43 -18.07
N ASP A 76 19.57 17.37 -18.70
CA ASP A 76 20.20 16.68 -19.81
C ASP A 76 19.66 17.15 -21.18
N VAL A 77 18.58 17.96 -21.18
CA VAL A 77 17.94 18.49 -22.40
C VAL A 77 18.89 19.35 -23.24
N GLY A 78 19.72 20.18 -22.59
CA GLY A 78 20.67 21.05 -23.30
C GLY A 78 21.76 20.30 -24.06
N GLY A 79 22.21 19.16 -23.53
CA GLY A 79 23.14 18.25 -24.23
C GLY A 79 22.48 17.58 -25.43
N PHE A 80 21.21 17.16 -25.26
CA PHE A 80 20.42 16.56 -26.32
C PHE A 80 20.17 17.52 -27.50
N ALA A 81 19.77 18.77 -27.24
CA ALA A 81 19.56 19.79 -28.27
C ALA A 81 20.86 20.23 -28.96
N GLY A 82 22.00 20.14 -28.26
CA GLY A 82 23.33 20.51 -28.78
C GLY A 82 24.01 19.43 -29.63
N GLY A 83 23.37 18.27 -29.85
CA GLY A 83 23.93 17.16 -30.61
C GLY A 83 24.90 16.26 -29.84
N GLU A 84 24.91 16.31 -28.50
CA GLU A 84 25.56 15.29 -27.69
C GLU A 84 24.67 14.04 -27.64
N ASP A 85 25.25 12.87 -27.96
CA ASP A 85 24.52 11.59 -27.93
C ASP A 85 24.20 11.20 -26.48
N VAL A 86 22.97 11.47 -26.01
CA VAL A 86 22.45 10.88 -24.77
C VAL A 86 22.45 9.36 -24.93
N SER A 87 23.20 8.66 -24.09
CA SER A 87 23.33 7.20 -24.22
C SER A 87 21.98 6.50 -24.03
N MET A 88 21.76 5.40 -24.76
CA MET A 88 20.57 4.56 -24.58
C MET A 88 20.42 4.03 -23.14
N ALA A 89 21.51 3.93 -22.38
CA ALA A 89 21.47 3.56 -20.98
C ALA A 89 20.78 4.64 -20.11
N VAL A 90 21.05 5.93 -20.37
CA VAL A 90 20.39 7.05 -19.67
C VAL A 90 18.92 7.14 -20.05
N VAL A 91 18.60 6.95 -21.33
CA VAL A 91 17.20 6.88 -21.80
C VAL A 91 16.45 5.74 -21.10
N ALA A 92 17.07 4.57 -21.05
CA ALA A 92 16.49 3.41 -20.42
C ALA A 92 16.29 3.60 -18.91
N GLU A 93 17.27 4.22 -18.22
CA GLU A 93 17.13 4.61 -16.82
C GLU A 93 15.93 5.54 -16.63
N ASN A 94 15.79 6.58 -17.44
CA ASN A 94 14.65 7.50 -17.31
C ASN A 94 13.30 6.80 -17.58
N MET A 95 13.23 5.86 -18.53
CA MET A 95 12.04 5.03 -18.74
C MET A 95 11.70 4.20 -17.49
N THR A 96 12.70 3.56 -16.88
CA THR A 96 12.56 2.83 -15.61
C THR A 96 12.02 3.75 -14.51
N TRP A 97 12.55 4.96 -14.38
CA TRP A 97 12.09 5.95 -13.40
C TRP A 97 10.64 6.39 -13.64
N VAL A 98 10.22 6.56 -14.89
CA VAL A 98 8.82 6.89 -15.23
C VAL A 98 7.91 5.73 -14.89
N MET A 99 8.21 4.51 -15.34
CA MET A 99 7.42 3.31 -15.05
C MET A 99 7.30 3.07 -13.55
N GLY A 100 8.40 3.22 -12.82
CA GLY A 100 8.44 3.01 -11.39
C GLY A 100 7.78 4.11 -10.57
N SER A 101 7.69 5.33 -11.10
CA SER A 101 6.99 6.46 -10.45
C SER A 101 5.49 6.44 -10.73
N ASP A 102 5.10 6.17 -11.98
CA ASP A 102 3.72 6.07 -12.46
C ASP A 102 3.52 4.82 -13.34
N PRO A 103 3.20 3.66 -12.72
CA PRO A 103 2.87 2.42 -13.43
C PRO A 103 1.65 2.52 -14.36
N HIS A 104 0.82 3.55 -14.20
CA HIS A 104 -0.36 3.81 -15.03
C HIS A 104 -0.07 4.76 -16.19
N PHE A 105 1.18 5.20 -16.36
CA PHE A 105 1.56 6.08 -17.44
C PHE A 105 1.28 5.42 -18.81
N ALA A 106 0.71 6.20 -19.74
CA ALA A 106 0.12 5.67 -20.98
C ALA A 106 1.09 4.86 -21.85
N TYR A 107 2.41 5.14 -21.77
CA TYR A 107 3.44 4.48 -22.56
C TYR A 107 4.24 3.42 -21.79
N VAL A 108 3.81 3.00 -20.60
CA VAL A 108 4.51 1.97 -19.81
C VAL A 108 4.71 0.68 -20.61
N GLU A 109 3.69 0.22 -21.34
CA GLU A 109 3.79 -0.98 -22.18
C GLU A 109 4.83 -0.81 -23.31
N ASP A 110 4.95 0.38 -23.88
CA ASP A 110 5.92 0.65 -24.93
C ASP A 110 7.34 0.73 -24.36
N TYR A 111 7.51 1.34 -23.18
CA TYR A 111 8.78 1.33 -22.45
C TYR A 111 9.21 -0.10 -22.09
N VAL A 112 8.28 -0.96 -21.63
CA VAL A 112 8.60 -2.38 -21.38
C VAL A 112 9.12 -3.06 -22.65
N LYS A 113 8.48 -2.84 -23.81
CA LYS A 113 8.96 -3.42 -25.09
C LYS A 113 10.34 -2.90 -25.48
N ILE A 114 10.58 -1.60 -25.36
CA ILE A 114 11.87 -0.96 -25.67
C ILE A 114 12.96 -1.52 -24.75
N LEU A 115 12.75 -1.50 -23.44
CA LEU A 115 13.73 -1.98 -22.46
C LEU A 115 14.01 -3.48 -22.62
N LYS A 116 13.00 -4.27 -22.99
CA LYS A 116 13.17 -5.70 -23.32
C LYS A 116 14.02 -5.90 -24.58
N ALA A 117 13.92 -5.02 -25.57
CA ALA A 117 14.79 -5.05 -26.76
C ALA A 117 16.24 -4.67 -26.41
N LEU A 118 16.44 -3.76 -25.45
CA LEU A 118 17.77 -3.32 -25.01
C LEU A 118 18.49 -4.34 -24.12
N TYR A 119 17.77 -4.92 -23.14
CA TYR A 119 18.36 -5.74 -22.08
C TYR A 119 17.97 -7.23 -22.11
N GLY A 120 17.05 -7.61 -22.99
CA GLY A 120 16.56 -8.98 -23.07
C GLY A 120 15.64 -9.37 -21.89
N GLY A 121 15.59 -10.67 -21.60
CA GLY A 121 14.68 -11.24 -20.59
C GLY A 121 15.05 -10.96 -19.13
N ASP A 122 16.24 -10.41 -18.86
CA ASP A 122 16.74 -10.15 -17.50
C ASP A 122 16.36 -8.76 -16.96
N MET A 123 15.55 -7.97 -17.67
CA MET A 123 15.28 -6.57 -17.30
C MET A 123 14.68 -6.39 -15.90
N SER A 124 13.72 -7.25 -15.49
CA SER A 124 13.12 -7.18 -14.15
C SER A 124 14.18 -7.41 -13.07
N ARG A 125 15.09 -8.37 -13.30
CA ARG A 125 16.22 -8.64 -12.40
C ARG A 125 17.20 -7.47 -12.32
N ILE A 126 17.48 -6.79 -13.43
CA ILE A 126 18.36 -5.60 -13.45
C ILE A 126 17.75 -4.50 -12.58
N MET A 127 16.47 -4.17 -12.80
CA MET A 127 15.75 -3.17 -12.00
C MET A 127 15.71 -3.56 -10.52
N SER A 128 15.42 -4.83 -10.19
CA SER A 128 15.44 -5.30 -8.80
C SER A 128 16.82 -5.20 -8.15
N ARG A 129 17.91 -5.40 -8.89
CA ARG A 129 19.27 -5.20 -8.39
C ARG A 129 19.54 -3.74 -8.08
N GLU A 130 19.20 -2.84 -9.01
CA GLU A 130 19.32 -1.39 -8.80
C GLU A 130 18.51 -0.92 -7.59
N GLY A 131 17.29 -1.44 -7.42
CA GLY A 131 16.47 -1.17 -6.25
C GLY A 131 17.09 -1.67 -4.94
N SER A 132 17.73 -2.84 -4.97
CA SER A 132 18.46 -3.39 -3.82
C SER A 132 19.68 -2.54 -3.46
N GLU A 133 20.47 -2.12 -4.45
CA GLU A 133 21.62 -1.24 -4.27
C GLU A 133 21.22 0.14 -3.73
N ALA A 134 20.08 0.68 -4.17
CA ALA A 134 19.52 1.91 -3.63
C ALA A 134 19.08 1.73 -2.16
N ALA A 135 18.41 0.63 -1.84
CA ALA A 135 18.01 0.31 -0.47
C ALA A 135 19.21 0.16 0.48
N GLU A 136 20.31 -0.45 0.03
CA GLU A 136 21.56 -0.55 0.78
C GLU A 136 22.18 0.82 1.10
N LYS A 137 22.01 1.80 0.19
CA LYS A 137 22.44 3.19 0.38
C LYS A 137 21.46 4.01 1.22
N GLY A 138 20.30 3.45 1.59
CA GLY A 138 19.23 4.14 2.32
C GLY A 138 18.31 5.00 1.44
N ASP A 139 18.48 4.98 0.12
CA ASP A 139 17.61 5.69 -0.83
C ASP A 139 16.36 4.84 -1.11
N MET A 140 15.39 4.93 -0.21
CA MET A 140 14.18 4.12 -0.26
C MET A 140 13.21 4.55 -1.37
N ASP A 141 13.24 5.83 -1.77
CA ASP A 141 12.41 6.33 -2.87
C ASP A 141 12.88 5.68 -4.18
N SER A 142 14.19 5.77 -4.47
CA SER A 142 14.78 5.10 -5.63
C SER A 142 14.59 3.58 -5.57
N ALA A 143 14.78 2.95 -4.40
CA ALA A 143 14.55 1.53 -4.23
C ALA A 143 13.12 1.13 -4.63
N CYS A 144 12.12 1.83 -4.10
CA CYS A 144 10.71 1.56 -4.39
C CYS A 144 10.39 1.76 -5.87
N ILE A 145 10.87 2.85 -6.50
CA ILE A 145 10.69 3.12 -7.93
C ILE A 145 11.23 1.96 -8.77
N HIS A 146 12.46 1.49 -8.51
CA HIS A 146 13.05 0.40 -9.31
C HIS A 146 12.30 -0.93 -9.11
N PHE A 147 11.86 -1.26 -7.89
CA PHE A 147 11.03 -2.46 -7.69
C PHE A 147 9.65 -2.36 -8.37
N ARG A 148 9.02 -1.16 -8.36
CA ARG A 148 7.77 -0.91 -9.09
C ARG A 148 7.97 -1.03 -10.60
N ALA A 149 9.08 -0.54 -11.13
CA ALA A 149 9.44 -0.72 -12.55
C ALA A 149 9.68 -2.20 -12.90
N ALA A 150 10.36 -2.94 -12.02
CA ALA A 150 10.56 -4.38 -12.16
C ALA A 150 9.23 -5.15 -12.26
N LEU A 151 8.22 -4.70 -11.51
CA LEU A 151 6.85 -5.25 -11.55
C LEU A 151 6.06 -4.82 -12.79
N CYS A 152 6.33 -3.64 -13.36
CA CYS A 152 5.77 -3.27 -14.67
C CYS A 152 6.30 -4.20 -15.78
N ALA A 153 7.57 -4.57 -15.68
CA ALA A 153 8.25 -5.45 -16.63
C ALA A 153 7.87 -6.93 -16.47
N ASP A 154 7.73 -7.39 -15.23
CA ASP A 154 7.30 -8.74 -14.86
C ASP A 154 6.40 -8.66 -13.61
N PRO A 155 5.06 -8.67 -13.79
CA PRO A 155 4.11 -8.63 -12.69
C PRO A 155 4.28 -9.77 -11.68
N GLY A 156 4.86 -10.90 -12.09
CA GLY A 156 5.11 -12.07 -11.25
C GLY A 156 6.47 -12.06 -10.55
N SER A 157 7.27 -11.00 -10.68
CA SER A 157 8.64 -10.96 -10.18
C SER A 157 8.73 -11.10 -8.65
N LEU A 158 9.39 -12.17 -8.19
CA LEU A 158 9.66 -12.40 -6.76
C LEU A 158 10.41 -11.22 -6.14
N ASP A 159 11.49 -10.79 -6.78
CA ASP A 159 12.35 -9.71 -6.30
C ASP A 159 11.63 -8.36 -6.35
N GLY A 160 10.78 -8.14 -7.36
CA GLY A 160 9.90 -6.97 -7.46
C GLY A 160 8.90 -6.90 -6.30
N MET A 161 8.14 -7.97 -6.06
CA MET A 161 7.12 -8.01 -4.99
C MET A 161 7.77 -7.88 -3.61
N TYR A 162 8.78 -8.70 -3.33
CA TYR A 162 9.48 -8.70 -2.04
C TYR A 162 10.24 -7.40 -1.79
N GLY A 163 10.89 -6.86 -2.83
CA GLY A 163 11.58 -5.58 -2.78
C GLY A 163 10.63 -4.42 -2.51
N CYS A 164 9.52 -4.32 -3.26
CA CYS A 164 8.47 -3.32 -3.03
C CYS A 164 7.92 -3.39 -1.61
N ALA A 165 7.55 -4.59 -1.14
CA ALA A 165 7.00 -4.77 0.20
C ALA A 165 7.98 -4.30 1.30
N ARG A 166 9.27 -4.63 1.15
CA ARG A 166 10.32 -4.23 2.09
C ARG A 166 10.67 -2.75 2.02
N ALA A 167 10.71 -2.16 0.82
CA ALA A 167 10.91 -0.73 0.64
C ALA A 167 9.77 0.05 1.31
N CYS A 168 8.51 -0.31 1.00
CA CYS A 168 7.33 0.28 1.65
C CYS A 168 7.37 0.11 3.17
N ARG A 169 7.81 -1.06 3.65
CA ARG A 169 7.98 -1.31 5.08
C ARG A 169 8.98 -0.36 5.73
N THR A 170 10.14 -0.18 5.12
CA THR A 170 11.15 0.73 5.63
C THR A 170 10.65 2.17 5.61
N MET A 171 9.97 2.56 4.53
CA MET A 171 9.37 3.88 4.37
C MET A 171 8.35 4.18 5.47
N TYR A 172 7.35 3.31 5.72
CA TYR A 172 6.36 3.59 6.77
C TYR A 172 6.96 3.55 8.19
N LEU A 173 8.01 2.76 8.43
CA LEU A 173 8.68 2.74 9.74
C LEU A 173 9.50 4.01 10.02
N ALA A 174 9.93 4.70 8.98
CA ALA A 174 10.63 5.98 9.06
C ALA A 174 9.69 7.19 8.85
N GLY A 175 8.43 6.95 8.51
CA GLY A 175 7.45 7.99 8.25
C GLY A 175 7.02 8.72 9.52
N GLU A 176 6.64 10.00 9.36
CA GLU A 176 6.17 10.84 10.47
C GLU A 176 4.68 11.18 10.36
N SER A 177 4.14 11.29 9.14
CA SER A 177 2.72 11.56 8.90
C SER A 177 1.90 10.27 8.98
N GLU A 178 0.78 10.32 9.72
CA GLU A 178 -0.14 9.19 9.85
C GLU A 178 -0.64 8.68 8.49
N GLU A 179 -0.95 9.59 7.57
CA GLU A 179 -1.44 9.25 6.24
C GLU A 179 -0.37 8.54 5.40
N TYR A 180 0.87 9.06 5.43
CA TYR A 180 2.00 8.42 4.78
C TYR A 180 2.26 7.02 5.34
N ILE A 181 2.29 6.90 6.68
CA ILE A 181 2.46 5.61 7.35
C ILE A 181 1.34 4.65 6.94
N GLY A 182 0.09 5.10 6.96
CA GLY A 182 -1.08 4.31 6.62
C GLY A 182 -1.02 3.74 5.20
N ARG A 183 -0.74 4.59 4.20
CA ARG A 183 -0.66 4.17 2.79
C ARG A 183 0.48 3.19 2.52
N PHE A 184 1.69 3.49 2.98
CA PHE A 184 2.83 2.61 2.79
C PHE A 184 2.72 1.31 3.60
N LYS A 185 2.08 1.34 4.77
CA LYS A 185 1.78 0.13 5.56
C LYS A 185 0.76 -0.76 4.85
N ALA A 186 -0.31 -0.18 4.28
CA ALA A 186 -1.29 -0.91 3.49
C ALA A 186 -0.65 -1.52 2.24
N GLU A 187 0.16 -0.75 1.52
CA GLU A 187 0.86 -1.23 0.32
C GLU A 187 1.85 -2.36 0.64
N ALA A 188 2.61 -2.24 1.74
CA ALA A 188 3.51 -3.31 2.19
C ALA A 188 2.74 -4.59 2.55
N LEU A 189 1.61 -4.48 3.27
CA LEU A 189 0.77 -5.63 3.60
C LEU A 189 0.27 -6.34 2.33
N ASP A 190 -0.33 -5.59 1.41
CA ASP A 190 -0.88 -6.16 0.18
C ASP A 190 0.19 -6.90 -0.62
N TRP A 191 1.40 -6.33 -0.77
CA TRP A 191 2.48 -7.02 -1.46
C TRP A 191 2.96 -8.27 -0.74
N PHE A 192 3.01 -8.29 0.60
CA PHE A 192 3.35 -9.50 1.34
C PHE A 192 2.26 -10.58 1.20
N GLU A 193 0.97 -10.21 1.17
CA GLU A 193 -0.12 -11.16 0.92
C GLU A 193 -0.01 -11.74 -0.49
N ILE A 194 0.09 -10.89 -1.51
CA ILE A 194 0.27 -11.30 -2.92
C ILE A 194 1.50 -12.20 -3.09
N LEU A 195 2.62 -11.83 -2.47
CA LEU A 195 3.86 -12.59 -2.53
C LEU A 195 3.68 -14.03 -2.04
N THR A 196 2.90 -14.26 -0.97
CA THR A 196 2.65 -15.63 -0.47
C THR A 196 1.71 -16.44 -1.35
N VAL A 197 0.93 -15.79 -2.21
CA VAL A 197 0.05 -16.44 -3.19
C VAL A 197 0.82 -16.79 -4.46
N VAL A 198 1.59 -15.84 -4.98
CA VAL A 198 2.32 -16.00 -6.25
C VAL A 198 3.60 -16.84 -6.05
N HIS A 199 4.25 -16.72 -4.90
CA HIS A 199 5.47 -17.45 -4.55
C HIS A 199 5.30 -18.22 -3.22
N PRO A 200 4.46 -19.27 -3.18
CA PRO A 200 4.09 -19.97 -1.94
C PRO A 200 5.25 -20.72 -1.27
N ASP A 201 6.36 -20.97 -1.98
CA ASP A 201 7.55 -21.61 -1.42
C ASP A 201 8.57 -20.60 -0.86
N PHE A 202 8.32 -19.29 -0.99
CA PHE A 202 9.21 -18.24 -0.49
C PHE A 202 8.95 -17.93 0.98
N ALA A 203 9.72 -18.57 1.86
CA ALA A 203 9.55 -18.48 3.32
C ALA A 203 9.49 -17.03 3.84
N GLN A 204 10.36 -16.14 3.38
CA GLN A 204 10.47 -14.78 3.90
C GLN A 204 9.21 -13.94 3.67
N GLY A 205 8.37 -14.27 2.68
CA GLY A 205 7.05 -13.65 2.54
C GLY A 205 6.19 -13.86 3.79
N TYR A 206 6.14 -15.11 4.28
CA TYR A 206 5.41 -15.47 5.51
C TYR A 206 6.03 -14.87 6.78
N TYR A 207 7.36 -14.68 6.83
CA TYR A 207 8.01 -14.03 7.97
C TYR A 207 7.45 -12.62 8.18
N TYR A 208 7.54 -11.77 7.15
CA TYR A 208 7.09 -10.38 7.23
C TYR A 208 5.57 -10.25 7.27
N LEU A 209 4.83 -11.09 6.53
CA LEU A 209 3.37 -11.09 6.59
C LEU A 209 2.86 -11.39 8.01
N GLY A 210 3.48 -12.35 8.71
CA GLY A 210 3.11 -12.65 10.09
C GLY A 210 3.37 -11.47 11.04
N TYR A 211 4.43 -10.68 10.84
CA TYR A 211 4.60 -9.43 11.59
C TYR A 211 3.56 -8.37 11.24
N ALA A 212 3.18 -8.26 9.97
CA ALA A 212 2.14 -7.34 9.54
C ALA A 212 0.82 -7.68 10.24
N TYR A 213 0.42 -8.96 10.25
CA TYR A 213 -0.75 -9.44 10.99
C TYR A 213 -0.64 -9.26 12.50
N LEU A 214 0.53 -9.51 13.10
CA LEU A 214 0.74 -9.33 14.53
C LEU A 214 0.53 -7.87 14.93
N ASN A 215 1.07 -6.94 14.15
CA ASN A 215 0.93 -5.50 14.39
C ASN A 215 -0.51 -5.00 14.20
N MET A 216 -1.37 -5.79 13.57
CA MET A 216 -2.81 -5.52 13.43
C MET A 216 -3.65 -6.25 14.50
N GLY A 217 -3.02 -7.00 15.41
CA GLY A 217 -3.73 -7.82 16.40
C GLY A 217 -4.41 -9.06 15.84
N LEU A 218 -4.12 -9.45 14.59
CA LEU A 218 -4.71 -10.61 13.93
C LEU A 218 -3.94 -11.88 14.34
N TYR A 219 -4.06 -12.29 15.60
CA TYR A 219 -3.23 -13.34 16.20
C TYR A 219 -3.43 -14.69 15.52
N LYS A 220 -4.67 -15.08 15.19
CA LYS A 220 -4.91 -16.34 14.47
C LYS A 220 -4.26 -16.37 13.08
N LYS A 221 -4.37 -15.27 12.32
CA LYS A 221 -3.69 -15.15 11.02
C LYS A 221 -2.18 -15.19 11.17
N THR A 222 -1.64 -14.52 12.20
CA THR A 222 -0.22 -14.55 12.54
C THR A 222 0.26 -15.98 12.78
N GLU A 223 -0.46 -16.75 13.60
CA GLU A 223 -0.12 -18.14 13.93
C GLU A 223 -0.02 -19.02 12.66
N ILE A 224 -1.04 -18.96 11.80
CA ILE A 224 -1.10 -19.77 10.57
C ILE A 224 0.03 -19.37 9.61
N THR A 225 0.26 -18.07 9.46
CA THR A 225 1.28 -17.52 8.56
C THR A 225 2.68 -17.91 9.02
N TRP A 226 2.99 -17.74 10.31
CA TRP A 226 4.29 -18.12 10.86
C TRP A 226 4.50 -19.64 10.92
N LYS A 227 3.46 -20.45 11.12
CA LYS A 227 3.58 -21.91 10.93
C LYS A 227 4.00 -22.27 9.50
N SER A 228 3.54 -21.53 8.50
CA SER A 228 3.98 -21.70 7.11
C SER A 228 5.45 -21.29 6.93
N PHE A 229 5.88 -20.18 7.54
CA PHE A 229 7.30 -19.81 7.60
C PHE A 229 8.18 -20.92 8.22
N ILE A 230 7.78 -21.48 9.36
CA ILE A 230 8.53 -22.55 10.04
C ILE A 230 8.65 -23.80 9.16
N LYS A 231 7.59 -24.13 8.41
CA LYS A 231 7.57 -25.28 7.50
C LYS A 231 8.51 -25.11 6.30
N LEU A 232 8.61 -23.90 5.75
CA LEU A 232 9.37 -23.60 4.54
C LEU A 232 10.83 -23.18 4.83
N SER A 233 11.10 -22.65 6.02
CA SER A 233 12.42 -22.14 6.39
C SER A 233 13.39 -23.26 6.79
N LYS A 234 14.66 -23.03 6.47
CA LYS A 234 15.77 -23.83 7.01
C LYS A 234 16.06 -23.41 8.45
N GLU A 235 16.72 -24.28 9.20
CA GLU A 235 17.23 -23.95 10.53
C GLU A 235 18.08 -22.67 10.50
N GLY A 236 17.80 -21.74 11.41
CA GLY A 236 18.41 -20.42 11.40
C GLY A 236 17.82 -19.50 12.47
N LYS A 237 18.42 -18.31 12.62
CA LYS A 237 18.03 -17.32 13.64
C LYS A 237 16.57 -16.91 13.52
N ASP A 238 16.11 -16.65 12.29
CA ASP A 238 14.72 -16.25 12.03
C ASP A 238 13.73 -17.35 12.43
N LYS A 239 14.07 -18.63 12.20
CA LYS A 239 13.24 -19.77 12.61
C LYS A 239 13.09 -19.83 14.13
N VAL A 240 14.21 -19.75 14.86
CA VAL A 240 14.22 -19.72 16.34
C VAL A 240 13.46 -18.50 16.88
N GLU A 241 13.61 -17.34 16.23
CA GLU A 241 12.86 -16.13 16.58
C GLU A 241 11.36 -16.38 16.45
N ILE A 242 10.89 -16.87 15.30
CA ILE A 242 9.46 -17.10 15.05
C ILE A 242 8.90 -18.20 15.96
N GLU A 243 9.64 -19.26 16.28
CA GLU A 243 9.24 -20.25 17.27
C GLU A 243 9.03 -19.62 18.66
N THR A 244 9.94 -18.75 19.08
CA THR A 244 9.82 -18.00 20.34
C THR A 244 8.59 -17.10 20.34
N ARG A 245 8.31 -16.43 19.21
CA ARG A 245 7.13 -15.56 19.09
C ARG A 245 5.83 -16.34 19.06
N LEU A 246 5.80 -17.51 18.43
CA LEU A 246 4.64 -18.40 18.46
C LEU A 246 4.32 -18.87 19.89
N GLU A 247 5.33 -19.11 20.72
CA GLU A 247 5.12 -19.41 22.14
C GLU A 247 4.48 -18.23 22.88
N GLN A 248 4.98 -17.01 22.65
CA GLN A 248 4.43 -15.78 23.24
C GLN A 248 2.99 -15.48 22.80
N LEU A 249 2.58 -16.01 21.65
CA LEU A 249 1.26 -15.82 21.03
C LEU A 249 0.17 -16.70 21.66
N LYS A 250 0.52 -17.73 22.43
CA LYS A 250 -0.46 -18.67 23.01
C LYS A 250 -1.53 -17.99 23.87
N GLU A 251 -1.11 -17.11 24.78
CA GLU A 251 -2.06 -16.38 25.64
C GLU A 251 -2.95 -15.43 24.81
N PRO A 252 -2.42 -14.54 23.94
CA PRO A 252 -3.27 -13.74 23.05
C PRO A 252 -4.27 -14.54 22.21
N LEU A 253 -3.87 -15.72 21.71
CA LEU A 253 -4.78 -16.61 20.96
C LEU A 253 -5.91 -17.15 21.84
N GLN A 254 -5.60 -17.54 23.08
CA GLN A 254 -6.62 -18.03 24.01
C GLN A 254 -7.61 -16.91 24.41
N VAL A 255 -7.09 -15.69 24.59
CA VAL A 255 -7.93 -14.50 24.81
C VAL A 255 -8.82 -14.23 23.60
N GLU A 256 -8.24 -14.22 22.39
CA GLU A 256 -9.00 -14.06 21.13
C GLU A 256 -10.07 -15.13 20.98
N GLU A 257 -9.77 -16.39 21.32
CA GLU A 257 -10.72 -17.49 21.33
C GLU A 257 -11.88 -17.23 22.30
N GLY A 258 -11.59 -16.82 23.54
CA GLY A 258 -12.62 -16.45 24.51
C GLY A 258 -13.56 -15.35 24.01
N CYS A 259 -13.00 -14.28 23.43
CA CYS A 259 -13.79 -13.21 22.80
C CYS A 259 -14.66 -13.75 21.65
N ASN A 260 -14.11 -14.62 20.79
CA ASN A 260 -14.84 -15.24 19.68
C ASN A 260 -15.98 -16.15 20.15
N HIS A 261 -15.83 -16.86 21.28
CA HIS A 261 -16.92 -17.63 21.89
C HIS A 261 -18.08 -16.71 22.27
N ILE A 262 -17.80 -15.56 22.89
CA ILE A 262 -18.81 -14.58 23.32
C ILE A 262 -19.51 -13.96 22.12
N MET A 263 -18.75 -13.52 21.11
CA MET A 263 -19.33 -12.98 19.86
C MET A 263 -20.20 -14.00 19.11
N ALA A 264 -19.90 -15.29 19.28
CA ALA A 264 -20.69 -16.37 18.69
C ALA A 264 -21.84 -16.86 19.59
N GLY A 265 -22.14 -16.18 20.69
CA GLY A 265 -23.23 -16.49 21.61
C GLY A 265 -22.96 -17.65 22.59
N ARG A 266 -21.72 -18.15 22.65
CA ARG A 266 -21.30 -19.20 23.59
C ARG A 266 -20.71 -18.56 24.85
N TYR A 267 -21.59 -17.92 25.62
CA TYR A 267 -21.19 -17.00 26.70
C TYR A 267 -20.45 -17.70 27.84
N GLU A 268 -20.96 -18.81 28.35
CA GLU A 268 -20.35 -19.55 29.46
C GLU A 268 -18.96 -20.11 29.10
N GLU A 269 -18.79 -20.58 27.86
CA GLU A 269 -17.50 -21.04 27.34
C GLU A 269 -16.51 -19.87 27.23
N GLY A 270 -16.98 -18.73 26.75
CA GLY A 270 -16.18 -17.51 26.67
C GLY A 270 -15.75 -16.99 28.04
N ILE A 271 -16.66 -16.97 29.02
CA ILE A 271 -16.37 -16.63 30.41
C ILE A 271 -15.30 -17.56 30.97
N ALA A 272 -15.46 -18.88 30.83
CA ALA A 272 -14.50 -19.86 31.33
C ALA A 272 -13.10 -19.69 30.71
N LEU A 273 -13.01 -19.27 29.44
CA LEU A 273 -11.76 -18.97 28.77
C LEU A 273 -11.14 -17.65 29.23
N LEU A 274 -11.95 -16.62 29.48
CA LEU A 274 -11.49 -15.26 29.78
C LEU A 274 -11.25 -14.97 31.26
N GLU A 275 -12.03 -15.55 32.18
CA GLU A 275 -11.90 -15.32 33.64
C GLU A 275 -10.47 -15.50 34.18
N PRO A 276 -9.68 -16.53 33.78
CA PRO A 276 -8.29 -16.67 34.23
C PRO A 276 -7.41 -15.46 33.91
N PHE A 277 -7.73 -14.72 32.85
CA PHE A 277 -6.95 -13.57 32.40
C PHE A 277 -7.18 -12.31 33.25
N LEU A 278 -8.22 -12.27 34.09
CA LEU A 278 -8.44 -11.21 35.08
C LEU A 278 -7.31 -11.11 36.12
N SER A 279 -6.53 -12.18 36.30
CA SER A 279 -5.37 -12.24 37.20
C SER A 279 -4.03 -12.31 36.45
N SER A 280 -4.01 -11.90 35.18
CA SER A 280 -2.83 -11.96 34.31
C SER A 280 -2.37 -10.57 33.87
N ARG A 281 -1.38 -10.51 32.96
CA ARG A 281 -0.98 -9.25 32.29
C ARG A 281 -2.13 -8.58 31.51
N PHE A 282 -3.19 -9.32 31.17
CA PHE A 282 -4.36 -8.80 30.47
C PHE A 282 -5.37 -8.12 31.39
N LYS A 283 -5.17 -8.11 32.72
CA LYS A 283 -6.06 -7.39 33.65
C LYS A 283 -6.24 -5.90 33.32
N GLY A 284 -5.23 -5.27 32.72
CA GLY A 284 -5.32 -3.86 32.31
C GLY A 284 -5.94 -3.63 30.93
N TRP A 285 -6.33 -4.70 30.23
CA TRP A 285 -6.83 -4.63 28.86
C TRP A 285 -8.36 -4.50 28.87
N TRP A 286 -8.86 -3.29 28.62
CA TRP A 286 -10.29 -2.98 28.69
C TRP A 286 -11.21 -3.94 27.90
N PRO A 287 -10.83 -4.51 26.74
CA PRO A 287 -11.70 -5.44 26.02
C PRO A 287 -11.97 -6.73 26.80
N LEU A 288 -11.04 -7.19 27.66
CA LEU A 288 -11.28 -8.35 28.52
C LEU A 288 -12.53 -8.14 29.38
N HIS A 289 -12.58 -7.00 30.06
CA HIS A 289 -13.69 -6.59 30.90
C HIS A 289 -14.96 -6.37 30.07
N TYR A 290 -14.86 -5.76 28.90
CA TYR A 290 -16.02 -5.56 28.03
C TYR A 290 -16.67 -6.88 27.63
N TYR A 291 -15.88 -7.82 27.11
CA TYR A 291 -16.40 -9.12 26.67
C TYR A 291 -16.96 -9.93 27.85
N LEU A 292 -16.29 -9.93 29.00
CA LEU A 292 -16.84 -10.55 30.22
C LEU A 292 -18.15 -9.88 30.66
N GLY A 293 -18.25 -8.56 30.57
CA GLY A 293 -19.48 -7.82 30.85
C GLY A 293 -20.64 -8.23 29.94
N VAL A 294 -20.41 -8.29 28.62
CA VAL A 294 -21.38 -8.77 27.64
C VAL A 294 -21.83 -10.20 27.96
N ALA A 295 -20.88 -11.10 28.24
CA ALA A 295 -21.21 -12.49 28.53
C ALA A 295 -21.97 -12.66 29.86
N CYS A 296 -21.61 -11.89 30.89
CA CYS A 296 -22.33 -11.86 32.16
C CYS A 296 -23.76 -11.33 31.98
N GLU A 297 -23.97 -10.28 31.18
CA GLU A 297 -25.29 -9.75 30.89
C GLU A 297 -26.18 -10.82 30.24
N MET A 298 -25.66 -11.44 29.18
CA MET A 298 -26.39 -12.43 28.38
C MET A 298 -26.68 -13.73 29.14
N THR A 299 -25.95 -13.99 30.24
CA THR A 299 -26.17 -15.13 31.15
C THR A 299 -26.98 -14.76 32.40
N GLY A 300 -27.49 -13.52 32.47
CA GLY A 300 -28.31 -13.04 33.58
C GLY A 300 -27.53 -12.64 34.83
N ARG A 301 -26.19 -12.64 34.79
CA ARG A 301 -25.28 -12.18 35.84
C ARG A 301 -25.13 -10.65 35.81
N ARG A 302 -26.27 -9.94 35.93
CA ARG A 302 -26.35 -8.49 35.66
C ARG A 302 -25.46 -7.64 36.57
N ASP A 303 -25.37 -7.95 37.86
CA ASP A 303 -24.48 -7.22 38.79
C ASP A 303 -23.00 -7.32 38.38
N GLU A 304 -22.59 -8.51 37.92
CA GLU A 304 -21.23 -8.76 37.44
C GLU A 304 -21.00 -8.05 36.11
N ALA A 305 -22.00 -8.03 35.22
CA ALA A 305 -21.94 -7.26 33.98
C ALA A 305 -21.69 -5.77 34.23
N ILE A 306 -22.45 -5.15 35.15
CA ILE A 306 -22.26 -3.75 35.53
C ILE A 306 -20.85 -3.52 36.10
N ALA A 307 -20.33 -4.43 36.92
CA ALA A 307 -18.98 -4.32 37.47
C ALA A 307 -17.90 -4.35 36.38
N GLU A 308 -18.00 -5.30 35.45
CA GLU A 308 -17.07 -5.45 34.32
C GLU A 308 -17.16 -4.29 33.33
N PHE A 309 -18.37 -3.81 33.02
CA PHE A 309 -18.56 -2.61 32.21
C PHE A 309 -18.03 -1.34 32.90
N THR A 310 -18.19 -1.22 34.21
CA THR A 310 -17.62 -0.12 34.98
C THR A 310 -16.09 -0.15 34.91
N GLU A 311 -15.48 -1.31 35.02
CA GLU A 311 -14.03 -1.48 34.88
C GLU A 311 -13.55 -1.18 33.46
N THR A 312 -14.32 -1.57 32.45
CA THR A 312 -14.08 -1.19 31.05
C THR A 312 -14.02 0.32 30.90
N LEU A 313 -15.00 1.07 31.44
CA LEU A 313 -15.02 2.52 31.37
C LEU A 313 -13.97 3.19 32.29
N ARG A 314 -13.49 2.50 33.32
CA ARG A 314 -12.35 2.95 34.13
C ARG A 314 -11.05 2.90 33.31
N LEU A 315 -10.89 1.87 32.48
CA LEU A 315 -9.71 1.65 31.63
C LEU A 315 -9.78 2.43 30.31
N ASN A 316 -10.97 2.52 29.70
CA ASN A 316 -11.26 3.26 28.48
C ASN A 316 -12.54 4.10 28.65
N GLY A 317 -12.35 5.34 29.12
CA GLY A 317 -13.44 6.23 29.46
C GLY A 317 -14.30 6.72 28.30
N SER A 318 -13.89 6.46 27.05
CA SER A 318 -14.60 6.86 25.82
C SER A 318 -15.16 5.68 25.03
N HIS A 319 -15.15 4.45 25.57
CA HIS A 319 -15.70 3.29 24.88
C HIS A 319 -17.22 3.39 24.79
N LEU A 320 -17.74 3.69 23.60
CA LEU A 320 -19.15 4.00 23.36
C LEU A 320 -20.04 2.79 23.57
N GLU A 321 -19.63 1.64 23.06
CA GLU A 321 -20.37 0.39 23.10
C GLU A 321 -20.68 0.00 24.56
N THR A 322 -19.71 0.12 25.46
CA THR A 322 -19.97 -0.12 26.90
C THR A 322 -20.90 0.90 27.53
N MET A 323 -20.88 2.16 27.09
CA MET A 323 -21.84 3.15 27.59
C MET A 323 -23.26 2.81 27.14
N GLU A 324 -23.41 2.30 25.92
CA GLU A 324 -24.69 1.85 25.37
C GLU A 324 -25.19 0.60 26.12
N GLU A 325 -24.33 -0.38 26.41
CA GLU A 325 -24.67 -1.55 27.23
C GLU A 325 -25.15 -1.14 28.64
N LEU A 326 -24.41 -0.26 29.31
CA LEU A 326 -24.81 0.26 30.62
C LEU A 326 -26.10 1.08 30.55
N LEU A 327 -26.28 1.92 29.52
CA LEU A 327 -27.49 2.69 29.32
C LEU A 327 -28.71 1.76 29.20
N ALA A 328 -28.62 0.71 28.38
CA ALA A 328 -29.69 -0.27 28.21
C ALA A 328 -30.03 -0.99 29.54
N ILE A 329 -29.02 -1.32 30.35
CA ILE A 329 -29.23 -1.89 31.69
C ILE A 329 -29.99 -0.91 32.59
N TYR A 330 -29.55 0.34 32.66
CA TYR A 330 -30.18 1.35 33.53
C TYR A 330 -31.59 1.74 33.08
N GLU A 331 -31.87 1.73 31.77
CA GLU A 331 -33.22 1.92 31.24
C GLU A 331 -34.16 0.78 31.68
N ALA A 332 -33.68 -0.46 31.65
CA ALA A 332 -34.45 -1.61 32.10
C ALA A 332 -34.72 -1.60 33.61
N GLU A 333 -33.80 -1.05 34.40
CA GLU A 333 -33.93 -0.89 35.86
C GLU A 333 -34.74 0.35 36.27
N GLY A 334 -34.98 1.29 35.35
CA GLY A 334 -35.65 2.56 35.63
C GLY A 334 -34.78 3.55 36.40
N ASP A 335 -33.44 3.46 36.30
CA ASP A 335 -32.51 4.40 36.91
C ASP A 335 -32.37 5.67 36.04
N GLU A 336 -33.35 6.57 36.17
CA GLU A 336 -33.41 7.81 35.39
C GLU A 336 -32.14 8.67 35.50
N ALA A 337 -31.46 8.64 36.66
CA ALA A 337 -30.27 9.43 36.89
C ALA A 337 -29.08 8.94 36.07
N ASN A 338 -28.85 7.62 36.03
CA ASN A 338 -27.80 7.04 35.19
C ASN A 338 -28.16 7.09 33.69
N VAL A 339 -29.44 6.93 33.34
CA VAL A 339 -29.92 7.12 31.95
C VAL A 339 -29.57 8.51 31.42
N GLU A 340 -29.90 9.58 32.16
CA GLU A 340 -29.57 10.96 31.76
C GLU A 340 -28.05 11.19 31.68
N LYS A 341 -27.28 10.59 32.60
CA LYS A 341 -25.82 10.70 32.66
C LYS A 341 -25.15 10.05 31.44
N PHE A 342 -25.50 8.81 31.12
CA PHE A 342 -24.88 8.07 30.02
C PHE A 342 -25.32 8.58 28.65
N SER A 343 -26.59 8.96 28.50
CA SER A 343 -27.10 9.56 27.25
C SER A 343 -26.32 10.82 26.86
N ARG A 344 -26.07 11.73 27.82
CA ARG A 344 -25.24 12.93 27.58
C ARG A 344 -23.80 12.59 27.25
N LYS A 345 -23.23 11.58 27.91
CA LYS A 345 -21.83 11.19 27.70
C LYS A 345 -21.62 10.59 26.32
N ILE A 346 -22.54 9.73 25.87
CA ILE A 346 -22.54 9.13 24.52
C ILE A 346 -22.58 10.24 23.46
N GLU A 347 -23.51 11.18 23.60
CA GLU A 347 -23.65 12.29 22.64
C GLU A 347 -22.36 13.12 22.53
N MET A 348 -21.77 13.50 23.66
CA MET A 348 -20.50 14.24 23.65
C MET A 348 -19.37 13.49 22.95
N ILE A 349 -19.26 12.17 23.16
CA ILE A 349 -18.20 11.36 22.54
C ILE A 349 -18.45 11.20 21.04
N ARG A 350 -19.70 10.95 20.61
CA ARG A 350 -20.05 10.85 19.19
C ARG A 350 -19.70 12.14 18.44
N LEU A 351 -20.07 13.30 19.00
CA LEU A 351 -19.72 14.60 18.43
C LEU A 351 -18.21 14.81 18.34
N ALA A 352 -17.46 14.40 19.36
CA ALA A 352 -15.99 14.48 19.33
C ALA A 352 -15.40 13.57 18.23
N MET A 353 -15.86 12.33 18.12
CA MET A 353 -15.40 11.39 17.09
C MET A 353 -15.73 11.87 15.67
N GLU A 354 -16.91 12.44 15.44
CA GLU A 354 -17.29 13.03 14.15
C GLU A 354 -16.42 14.23 13.77
N ALA A 355 -16.10 15.09 14.75
CA ALA A 355 -15.21 16.22 14.56
C ALA A 355 -13.78 15.76 14.22
N ASP A 356 -13.25 14.79 14.97
CA ASP A 356 -11.92 14.22 14.74
C ASP A 356 -11.83 13.54 13.37
N HIS A 357 -12.84 12.74 13.00
CA HIS A 357 -12.92 12.13 11.68
C HIS A 357 -12.95 13.17 10.56
N SER A 358 -13.76 14.22 10.71
CA SER A 358 -13.86 15.31 9.74
C SER A 358 -12.53 16.07 9.58
N ALA A 359 -11.83 16.31 10.69
CA ALA A 359 -10.52 16.95 10.68
C ALA A 359 -9.46 16.08 9.98
N SER A 360 -9.43 14.78 10.27
CA SER A 360 -8.54 13.82 9.61
C SER A 360 -8.78 13.76 8.10
N MET A 361 -10.04 13.68 7.66
CA MET A 361 -10.39 13.66 6.24
C MET A 361 -9.98 14.95 5.49
N GLU A 362 -10.07 16.10 6.15
CA GLU A 362 -9.63 17.38 5.58
C GLU A 362 -8.10 17.46 5.50
N GLU A 363 -7.38 16.91 6.48
CA GLU A 363 -5.91 16.79 6.43
C GLU A 363 -5.45 15.92 5.26
N ILE A 364 -6.07 14.74 5.11
CA ILE A 364 -5.82 13.84 3.98
C ILE A 364 -6.07 14.55 2.65
N ARG A 365 -7.21 15.26 2.52
CA ARG A 365 -7.52 16.03 1.31
C ARG A 365 -6.46 17.08 1.02
N ARG A 366 -6.01 17.84 2.01
CA ARG A 366 -5.00 18.90 1.83
C ARG A 366 -3.65 18.33 1.41
N GLU A 367 -3.25 17.21 2.02
CA GLU A 367 -2.03 16.51 1.66
C GLU A 367 -2.09 15.99 0.22
N ASP A 368 -3.22 15.39 -0.15
CA ASP A 368 -3.49 14.95 -1.51
C ASP A 368 -3.45 16.11 -2.50
N GLU A 369 -4.10 17.23 -2.19
CA GLU A 369 -4.04 18.44 -3.00
C GLU A 369 -2.62 18.98 -3.13
N ARG A 370 -1.80 18.94 -2.06
CA ARG A 370 -0.41 19.38 -2.09
C ARG A 370 0.43 18.53 -3.05
N LEU A 371 0.37 17.21 -2.88
CA LEU A 371 1.10 16.24 -3.73
C LEU A 371 0.60 16.25 -5.19
N MET A 372 -0.62 16.72 -5.44
CA MET A 372 -1.20 16.81 -6.79
C MET A 372 -1.10 18.22 -7.41
N ARG A 373 -0.93 19.29 -6.63
CA ARG A 373 -0.79 20.69 -7.08
C ARG A 373 0.65 21.04 -7.46
N GLU A 374 1.63 20.23 -7.09
CA GLU A 374 2.89 20.12 -7.82
C GLU A 374 2.58 19.56 -9.22
N LYS A 375 1.95 20.40 -10.04
CA LYS A 375 1.58 20.11 -11.41
C LYS A 375 2.80 20.37 -12.28
N PRO A 376 3.46 19.35 -12.84
CA PRO A 376 3.91 19.52 -14.20
C PRO A 376 2.63 19.68 -15.02
N GLY A 377 2.60 20.65 -15.95
CA GLY A 377 1.56 20.61 -16.97
C GLY A 377 1.48 19.20 -17.52
N MET A 378 0.30 18.76 -17.99
CA MET A 378 0.35 17.78 -19.08
C MET A 378 1.24 18.45 -20.12
N LEU A 379 2.51 18.06 -20.16
CA LEU A 379 3.42 18.46 -21.19
C LEU A 379 2.84 17.71 -22.39
N GLU A 380 1.95 18.39 -23.13
CA GLU A 380 1.89 18.15 -24.55
C GLU A 380 3.35 18.08 -24.98
N PRO A 381 3.81 16.95 -25.56
CA PRO A 381 5.20 16.79 -25.90
C PRO A 381 5.62 18.03 -26.67
N GLU A 382 6.52 18.83 -26.10
CA GLU A 382 7.22 19.83 -26.89
C GLU A 382 8.02 19.02 -27.89
N VAL A 383 7.49 18.94 -29.11
CA VAL A 383 8.22 18.39 -30.24
C VAL A 383 9.38 19.36 -30.46
N ILE A 384 10.50 19.08 -29.78
CA ILE A 384 11.75 19.75 -30.06
C ILE A 384 12.22 19.19 -31.40
N ASP A 385 11.82 19.88 -32.47
CA ASP A 385 12.38 19.65 -33.78
C ASP A 385 13.86 20.07 -33.74
N ALA A 386 14.75 19.08 -33.65
CA ALA A 386 16.19 19.28 -33.54
C ALA A 386 16.76 20.08 -34.73
N GLU A 387 16.05 20.17 -35.86
CA GLU A 387 16.44 21.00 -37.00
C GLU A 387 16.13 22.49 -36.80
N ALA A 388 15.12 22.83 -35.98
CA ALA A 388 14.68 24.21 -35.78
C ALA A 388 15.54 24.99 -34.77
N GLU A 389 16.16 24.32 -33.80
CA GLU A 389 17.06 24.96 -32.81
C GLU A 389 18.49 25.11 -33.32
N ALA A 390 18.99 24.21 -34.17
CA ALA A 390 20.30 24.32 -34.81
C ALA A 390 20.45 25.57 -35.70
N GLY A 391 19.33 26.19 -36.10
CA GLY A 391 19.29 27.41 -36.92
C GLY A 391 19.26 28.73 -36.14
N ARG A 392 19.11 28.73 -34.81
CA ARG A 392 19.11 29.96 -34.02
C ARG A 392 20.53 30.32 -33.60
N ALA A 393 21.07 31.37 -34.21
CA ALA A 393 22.34 31.95 -33.78
C ALA A 393 22.28 32.32 -32.28
N PRO A 394 23.36 32.12 -31.52
CA PRO A 394 23.39 32.45 -30.10
C PRO A 394 23.12 33.94 -29.91
N VAL A 395 22.16 34.26 -29.05
CA VAL A 395 21.92 35.63 -28.60
C VAL A 395 23.18 36.07 -27.85
N GLU A 396 23.90 37.06 -28.38
CA GLU A 396 25.00 37.72 -27.67
C GLU A 396 24.46 38.29 -26.36
N VAL A 397 24.85 37.67 -25.24
CA VAL A 397 24.63 38.23 -23.92
C VAL A 397 25.64 39.36 -23.74
N GLY A 398 25.21 40.58 -24.04
CA GLY A 398 25.99 41.79 -23.81
C GLY A 398 26.31 41.96 -22.33
N PHE A 399 27.58 41.78 -21.96
CA PHE A 399 28.10 42.18 -20.67
C PHE A 399 28.08 43.72 -20.58
N SER A 400 27.18 44.26 -19.74
CA SER A 400 27.22 45.66 -19.34
C SER A 400 28.30 45.85 -18.27
N ASP A 401 29.46 46.35 -18.70
CA ASP A 401 30.45 46.97 -17.82
C ASP A 401 29.81 48.11 -16.99
N ARG A 402 29.70 47.91 -15.67
CA ARG A 402 29.62 49.01 -14.72
C ARG A 402 30.51 48.75 -13.50
N VAL A 403 31.80 49.03 -13.69
CA VAL A 403 32.66 49.54 -12.61
C VAL A 403 33.10 50.96 -13.02
N LYS A 404 32.60 51.96 -12.29
CA LYS A 404 33.26 53.24 -11.95
C LYS A 404 32.28 54.19 -11.25
N LYS A 405 32.23 54.12 -9.93
CA LYS A 405 32.80 55.14 -9.03
C LYS A 405 32.82 54.63 -7.60
#